data_AF-A0AA41W2L2-F1
#
_entry.id   AF-A0AA41W2L2-F1
#
_cell.length_a   1.000
_cell.length_b   1.000
_cell.length_c   1.000
_cell.angle_alpha   90.00
_cell.angle_beta   90.00
_cell.angle_gamma   90.00
#
_symmetry.space_group_name_H-M   'P 1'
#
loop_
_entity.id
_entity.type
_entity.pdbx_description
1 polymer ?
#
loop_
_entity_poly.entity_id
_entity_poly.type
_entity_poly.pdbx_seq_one_letter_code
_entity_poly.pdbx_strand_id
1 'polypeptide(L)'
;MNPWTHGLEAKLSSIGASNRKSMVGFSILRMYNSLVERCFVDCVDTFRRKSLDKQEESCIRRCAEKFLKHSMRVGMRFAELNQGTATPDT
;
A
#
# COMPACT_ATOMS: atom_id res chain seq x y z
N MET A 1 -19.45 -15.76 -48.53
CA MET A 1 -19.36 -15.51 -47.07
C MET A 1 -19.45 -16.83 -46.34
N ASN A 2 -18.42 -17.19 -45.59
CA ASN A 2 -18.25 -18.50 -44.96
C ASN A 2 -18.64 -18.44 -43.45
N PRO A 3 -19.41 -19.43 -42.93
CA PRO A 3 -19.99 -19.39 -41.58
C PRO A 3 -18.99 -19.40 -40.41
N TRP A 4 -17.71 -19.69 -40.68
CA TRP A 4 -16.66 -19.82 -39.66
C TRP A 4 -16.07 -18.48 -39.19
N THR A 5 -16.38 -17.39 -39.88
CA THR A 5 -15.84 -16.05 -39.58
C THR A 5 -16.46 -15.39 -38.34
N HIS A 6 -17.66 -15.79 -37.93
CA HIS A 6 -18.35 -15.25 -36.76
C HIS A 6 -17.78 -15.71 -35.40
N GLY A 7 -16.95 -16.76 -35.37
CA GLY A 7 -16.36 -17.28 -34.13
C GLY A 7 -15.03 -16.63 -33.73
N LEU A 8 -14.34 -15.96 -34.67
CA LEU A 8 -12.99 -15.45 -34.46
C LEU A 8 -12.98 -14.03 -33.86
N GLU A 9 -13.97 -13.20 -34.17
CA GLU A 9 -14.11 -11.84 -33.60
C GLU A 9 -14.49 -11.87 -32.10
N ALA A 10 -15.25 -12.89 -31.65
CA ALA A 10 -15.63 -13.03 -30.25
C ALA A 10 -14.44 -13.33 -29.33
N LYS A 11 -13.36 -13.97 -29.85
CA LYS A 11 -12.18 -14.31 -29.05
C LYS A 11 -11.19 -13.14 -28.91
N LEU A 12 -11.20 -12.21 -29.86
CA LEU A 12 -10.39 -10.99 -29.83
C LEU A 12 -10.95 -9.93 -28.87
N SER A 13 -12.27 -9.89 -28.65
CA SER A 13 -12.88 -8.98 -27.65
C SER A 13 -12.53 -9.32 -26.20
N SER A 14 -12.05 -10.53 -25.90
CA SER A 14 -11.68 -10.95 -24.54
C SER A 14 -10.23 -10.59 -24.16
N ILE A 15 -9.39 -10.19 -25.11
CA ILE A 15 -8.00 -9.81 -24.86
C ILE A 15 -7.91 -8.35 -24.32
N GLY A 16 -9.03 -7.62 -24.34
CA GLY A 16 -9.11 -6.19 -24.03
C GLY A 16 -9.54 -5.78 -22.62
N ALA A 17 -9.50 -6.64 -21.59
CA ALA A 17 -9.90 -6.21 -20.24
C ALA A 17 -9.05 -6.80 -19.10
N SER A 18 -8.31 -5.89 -18.46
CA SER A 18 -7.81 -5.97 -17.08
C SER A 18 -6.53 -6.77 -16.83
N ASN A 19 -5.38 -6.18 -17.18
CA ASN A 19 -4.19 -6.33 -16.31
C ASN A 19 -4.46 -5.55 -15.01
N ARG A 20 -5.29 -6.09 -14.13
CA ARG A 20 -5.37 -5.68 -12.73
C ARG A 20 -4.03 -6.08 -12.10
N LYS A 21 -2.98 -5.29 -12.31
CA LYS A 21 -1.88 -5.26 -11.34
C LYS A 21 -2.56 -4.92 -10.03
N SER A 22 -2.73 -5.91 -9.14
CA SER A 22 -3.46 -5.76 -7.89
C SER A 22 -3.10 -4.43 -7.25
N MET A 23 -4.04 -3.47 -7.22
CA MET A 23 -3.85 -2.13 -6.66
C MET A 23 -3.29 -2.21 -5.22
N VAL A 24 -3.63 -3.30 -4.53
CA VAL A 24 -3.13 -3.69 -3.20
C VAL A 24 -1.61 -3.89 -3.19
N GLY A 25 -1.04 -4.57 -4.19
CA GLY A 25 0.39 -4.90 -4.23
C GLY A 25 1.28 -3.67 -4.34
N PHE A 26 0.91 -2.72 -5.21
CA PHE A 26 1.64 -1.45 -5.35
C PHE A 26 1.52 -0.58 -4.07
N SER A 27 0.34 -0.59 -3.45
CA SER A 27 0.08 0.18 -2.22
C SER A 27 0.90 -0.33 -1.02
N ILE A 28 1.07 -1.65 -0.90
CA ILE A 28 1.89 -2.25 0.17
C ILE A 28 3.36 -1.88 0.00
N LEU A 29 3.90 -1.93 -1.21
CA LEU A 29 5.30 -1.56 -1.47
C LEU A 29 5.55 -0.08 -1.15
N ARG A 30 4.61 0.81 -1.50
CA ARG A 30 4.69 2.22 -1.14
C ARG A 30 4.66 2.44 0.38
N MET A 31 3.80 1.73 1.09
CA MET A 31 3.73 1.77 2.55
C MET A 31 5.05 1.28 3.18
N TYR A 32 5.60 0.17 2.66
CA TYR A 32 6.86 -0.39 3.14
C TYR A 32 8.02 0.59 3.01
N ASN A 33 8.17 1.25 1.85
CA ASN A 33 9.22 2.25 1.65
C ASN A 33 9.06 3.43 2.62
N SER A 34 7.82 3.90 2.82
CA SER A 34 7.53 4.99 3.76
C SER A 34 7.86 4.60 5.21
N LEU A 35 7.57 3.36 5.58
CA LEU A 35 7.90 2.80 6.89
C LEU A 35 9.41 2.75 7.12
N VAL A 36 10.16 2.21 6.15
CA VAL A 36 11.62 2.07 6.25
C VAL A 36 12.29 3.42 6.35
N GLU A 37 11.94 4.36 5.47
CA GLU A 37 12.48 5.72 5.48
C GLU A 37 12.25 6.40 6.83
N ARG A 38 11.01 6.34 7.33
CA ARG A 38 10.66 6.98 8.60
C ARG A 38 11.39 6.38 9.79
N CYS A 39 11.40 5.05 9.92
CA CYS A 39 12.08 4.42 11.05
C CYS A 39 13.60 4.60 10.98
N PHE A 40 14.18 4.73 9.78
CA PHE A 40 15.59 5.05 9.65
C PHE A 40 15.88 6.47 10.15
N VAL A 41 15.12 7.48 9.69
CA VAL A 41 15.29 8.88 10.12
C VAL A 41 15.06 9.06 11.62
N ASP A 42 14.05 8.38 12.18
CA ASP A 42 13.67 8.55 13.59
C ASP A 42 14.59 7.78 14.56
N CYS A 43 15.22 6.69 14.14
CA CYS A 43 15.95 5.78 15.04
C CYS A 43 17.46 5.65 14.78
N VAL A 44 17.96 6.00 13.60
CA VAL A 44 19.37 5.86 13.23
C VAL A 44 20.00 7.24 13.14
N ASP A 45 20.53 7.72 14.27
CA ASP A 45 21.12 9.06 14.38
C ASP A 45 22.65 9.04 14.45
N THR A 46 23.26 7.87 14.65
CA THR A 46 24.68 7.73 14.98
C THR A 46 25.44 6.87 13.97
N PHE A 47 26.21 7.50 13.09
CA PHE A 47 26.94 6.81 12.00
C PHE A 47 28.35 6.35 12.40
N ARG A 48 28.49 5.65 13.53
CA ARG A 48 29.82 5.18 14.02
C ARG A 48 30.18 3.77 13.56
N ARG A 49 29.21 2.95 13.13
CA ARG A 49 29.40 1.55 12.73
C ARG A 49 28.49 1.21 11.54
N LYS A 50 28.84 0.16 10.80
CA LYS A 50 28.01 -0.37 9.69
C LYS A 50 26.79 -1.16 10.15
N SER A 51 26.84 -1.66 11.38
CA SER A 51 25.76 -2.42 12.02
C SER A 51 25.01 -1.55 13.01
N LEU A 52 23.70 -1.76 13.09
CA LEU A 52 22.86 -1.17 14.12
C LEU A 52 23.31 -1.61 15.51
N ASP A 53 23.23 -0.72 16.48
CA ASP A 53 23.37 -1.10 17.87
C ASP A 53 22.05 -1.58 18.50
N LYS A 54 22.11 -2.06 19.74
CA LYS A 54 20.93 -2.61 20.43
C LYS A 54 19.83 -1.57 20.67
N GLN A 55 20.19 -0.29 20.81
CA GLN A 55 19.23 0.78 21.03
C GLN A 55 18.51 1.10 19.72
N GLU A 56 19.24 1.27 18.62
CA GLU A 56 18.69 1.49 17.28
C GLU A 56 17.79 0.33 16.85
N GLU A 57 18.25 -0.93 17.04
CA GLU A 57 17.45 -2.12 16.78
C GLU A 57 16.12 -2.15 17.56
N SER A 58 16.17 -1.78 18.85
CA SER A 58 14.99 -1.74 19.70
C SER A 58 14.04 -0.61 19.29
N CYS A 59 14.59 0.54 18.89
CA CYS A 59 13.83 1.67 18.37
C CYS A 59 13.10 1.30 17.07
N ILE A 60 13.81 0.71 16.10
CA ILE A 60 13.22 0.34 14.80
C ILE A 60 12.08 -0.66 14.97
N ARG A 61 12.21 -1.66 15.85
CA ARG A 61 11.13 -2.61 16.16
C ARG A 61 9.88 -1.90 16.68
N ARG A 62 10.05 -0.97 17.64
CA ARG A 62 8.94 -0.18 18.21
C ARG A 62 8.35 0.80 17.20
N CYS A 63 9.19 1.42 16.37
CA CYS A 63 8.77 2.32 15.30
C CYS A 63 7.86 1.60 14.30
N ALA A 64 8.28 0.42 13.82
CA ALA A 64 7.49 -0.36 12.88
C ALA A 64 6.14 -0.81 13.46
N GLU A 65 6.13 -1.31 14.69
CA GLU A 65 4.89 -1.67 15.39
C GLU A 65 3.95 -0.46 15.52
N LYS A 66 4.49 0.69 15.94
CA LYS A 66 3.71 1.93 16.10
C LYS A 66 3.15 2.42 14.76
N PHE A 67 3.95 2.41 13.71
CA PHE A 67 3.55 2.87 12.38
C PHE A 67 2.41 2.00 11.81
N LEU A 68 2.52 0.67 11.90
CA LEU A 68 1.50 -0.24 11.39
C LEU A 68 0.18 -0.09 12.17
N LYS A 69 0.24 -0.11 13.51
CA LYS A 69 -0.96 0.10 14.36
C LYS A 69 -1.61 1.46 14.10
N HIS A 70 -0.80 2.50 13.90
CA HIS A 70 -1.30 3.84 13.57
C HIS A 70 -1.98 3.85 12.20
N SER A 71 -1.34 3.30 11.18
CA SER A 71 -1.88 3.23 9.81
C SER A 71 -3.22 2.48 9.77
N MET A 72 -3.33 1.36 10.49
CA MET A 72 -4.59 0.63 10.62
C MET A 72 -5.68 1.45 11.30
N ARG A 73 -5.34 2.13 12.41
CA ARG A 73 -6.29 2.97 13.15
C ARG A 73 -6.79 4.14 12.30
N VAL A 74 -5.89 4.82 11.59
CA VAL A 74 -6.25 5.90 10.66
C VAL A 74 -7.14 5.37 9.54
N GLY A 75 -6.81 4.22 8.96
CA GLY A 75 -7.62 3.57 7.94
C GLY A 75 -9.05 3.27 8.39
N MET A 76 -9.23 2.75 9.62
CA MET A 76 -10.56 2.51 10.19
C MET A 76 -11.35 3.81 10.36
N ARG A 77 -10.74 4.86 10.93
CA ARG A 77 -11.40 6.17 11.10
C ARG A 77 -11.75 6.82 9.76
N PHE A 78 -10.89 6.68 8.77
CA PHE A 78 -11.16 7.18 7.43
C PHE A 78 -12.37 6.48 6.80
N ALA A 79 -12.48 5.16 6.94
CA ALA A 79 -13.63 4.40 6.46
C ALA A 79 -14.93 4.83 7.16
N GLU A 80 -14.90 5.04 8.49
CA GLU A 80 -16.06 5.56 9.25
C GLU A 80 -16.51 6.93 8.73
N LEU A 81 -15.58 7.87 8.53
CA LEU A 81 -15.89 9.21 8.02
C LEU A 81 -16.44 9.18 6.59
N ASN A 82 -15.89 8.32 5.74
CA ASN A 82 -16.34 8.17 4.35
C ASN A 82 -17.72 7.47 4.24
N GLN A 83 -18.16 6.76 5.27
CA GLN A 83 -19.51 6.18 5.38
C GLN A 83 -20.52 7.18 5.97
N GLY A 84 -20.07 8.10 6.83
CA GLY A 84 -20.88 9.16 7.42
C GLY A 84 -20.99 10.45 6.58
N THR A 85 -20.29 10.54 5.45
CA THR A 85 -20.31 11.68 4.53
C THR A 85 -21.36 11.49 3.43
N ALA A 86 -22.63 11.45 3.84
CA ALA A 86 -23.64 12.21 3.11
C ALA A 86 -23.57 13.61 3.73
N THR A 87 -22.74 14.50 3.20
CA THR A 87 -22.72 15.91 3.64
C THR A 87 -24.05 16.56 3.24
N PRO A 88 -24.93 16.97 4.17
CA PRO A 88 -25.87 18.03 3.87
C PRO A 88 -25.07 19.35 3.90
N ASP A 89 -25.31 20.20 2.91
CA ASP A 89 -24.72 21.51 2.75
C ASP A 89 -24.62 22.30 4.06
N THR A 90 -23.44 22.88 4.34
CA THR A 90 -23.31 24.12 5.10
C THR A 90 -22.13 24.91 4.56
#